data_AF-A0A6L7JK41-F1
#
_entry.id   AF-A0A6L7JK41-F1
#
_cell.length_a   1.000
_cell.length_b   1.000
_cell.length_c   1.000
_cell.angle_alpha   90.00
_cell.angle_beta   90.00
_cell.angle_gamma   90.00
#
_symmetry.space_group_name_H-M   'P 1'
#
loop_
_entity.id
_entity.type
_entity.pdbx_description
1 polymer ?
#
loop_
_entity_poly.entity_id
_entity_poly.type
_entity_poly.pdbx_seq_one_letter_code
_entity_poly.pdbx_strand_id
1 'polypeptide(L)' 'MSPSTLRRRLVERGLVDANPKKRPKSSDTRFTADLPTQLWQSDFCYWTLANSSEAKTIT' A
#
# COMPACT_ATOMS: atom_id res chain seq x y z
N MET A 1 -2.36 18.81 -15.25
CA MET A 1 -2.15 19.39 -13.89
C MET A 1 -0.92 18.72 -13.27
N SER A 2 -0.02 19.47 -12.64
CA SER A 2 1.16 18.91 -11.98
C SER A 2 0.81 18.37 -10.58
N PRO A 3 1.45 17.28 -10.10
CA PRO A 3 1.27 16.76 -8.73
C PRO A 3 1.43 17.84 -7.65
N SER A 4 2.35 18.78 -7.85
CA SER A 4 2.58 19.90 -6.94
C SER A 4 1.38 20.84 -6.86
N THR A 5 0.70 21.05 -7.99
CA THR A 5 -0.52 21.89 -8.06
C THR A 5 -1.70 21.21 -7.37
N LEU A 6 -1.84 19.89 -7.53
CA LEU A 6 -2.88 19.10 -6.85
C LEU A 6 -2.68 19.12 -5.33
N ARG A 7 -1.44 18.85 -4.87
CA ARG A 7 -1.09 18.87 -3.44
C ARG A 7 -1.43 20.20 -2.79
N ARG A 8 -1.02 21.32 -3.40
CA ARG A 8 -1.30 22.66 -2.87
C ARG A 8 -2.80 22.91 -2.71
N ARG A 9 -3.60 22.60 -3.74
CA ARG A 9 -5.07 22.76 -3.69
C ARG A 9 -5.74 21.90 -2.63
N LEU A 10 -5.25 20.68 -2.41
CA LEU A 10 -5.78 19.80 -1.35
C LEU A 10 -5.47 20.33 0.04
N VAL A 11 -4.25 20.87 0.25
CA VAL A 11 -3.84 21.49 1.51
C VAL A 11 -4.64 22.78 1.77
N GLU A 12 -4.77 23.66 0.78
CA GLU A 12 -5.56 24.91 0.89
C GLU A 12 -7.02 24.66 1.27
N ARG A 13 -7.60 23.54 0.82
CA ARG A 13 -8.98 23.15 1.11
C ARG A 13 -9.14 22.39 2.43
N GLY A 14 -8.07 22.17 3.19
CA GLY A 14 -8.12 21.40 4.44
C GLY A 14 -8.42 19.92 4.25
N LEU A 15 -8.21 19.37 3.04
CA LEU A 15 -8.45 17.96 2.71
C LEU A 15 -7.25 17.05 3.02
N VAL A 16 -6.20 17.61 3.64
CA VAL A 16 -4.99 16.88 4.02
C VAL A 16 -4.80 17.04 5.52
N ASP A 17 -4.96 15.95 6.26
CA ASP A 17 -4.57 15.88 7.65
C ASP A 17 -3.04 15.70 7.74
N ALA A 18 -2.37 16.64 8.41
CA ALA A 18 -0.93 16.57 8.57
C ALA A 18 -0.58 15.55 9.67
N ASN A 19 0.13 14.48 9.31
CA ASN A 19 0.73 13.57 10.27
C ASN A 19 2.25 13.82 10.37
N PRO A 20 2.70 14.82 11.15
CA PRO A 20 4.12 15.22 11.25
C PRO A 20 4.97 14.23 12.05
N LYS A 21 4.48 13.01 12.32
CA LYS A 21 5.23 12.00 13.06
C LYS A 21 6.40 11.53 12.22
N LYS A 22 7.59 11.51 12.85
CA LYS A 22 8.76 10.84 12.29
C LYS A 22 8.36 9.42 11.90
N ARG A 23 8.76 9.00 10.68
CA ARG A 23 8.48 7.66 10.18
C ARG A 23 8.88 6.63 11.24
N PRO A 24 8.00 5.67 11.59
CA PRO A 24 8.31 4.71 12.65
C PRO A 24 9.58 3.92 12.29
N LYS A 25 10.43 3.62 13.28
CA LYS A 25 11.69 2.89 13.02
C LYS A 25 11.48 1.51 12.40
N SER A 26 10.33 0.88 12.64
CA SER A 26 9.93 -0.39 11.99
C SER A 26 9.86 -0.29 10.46
N SER A 27 9.68 0.90 9.91
CA SER A 27 9.65 1.11 8.46
C SER A 27 11.03 1.10 7.80
N ASP A 28 12.10 1.14 8.58
CA ASP A 28 13.49 0.98 8.13
C ASP A 28 13.95 -0.48 8.18
N THR A 29 13.09 -1.37 8.70
CA THR A 29 13.29 -2.81 8.60
C THR A 29 13.25 -3.19 7.12
N ARG A 30 14.43 -3.48 6.57
CA ARG A 30 14.53 -3.99 5.21
C ARG A 30 14.01 -5.42 5.19
N PHE A 31 13.24 -5.73 4.16
CA PHE A 31 12.92 -7.10 3.79
C PHE A 31 14.21 -7.75 3.28
N THR A 32 15.02 -8.30 4.18
CA THR A 32 16.25 -9.04 3.85
C THR A 32 16.13 -10.47 4.31
N ALA A 33 16.56 -11.40 3.46
CA ALA A 33 16.72 -12.79 3.82
C ALA A 33 18.03 -13.32 3.28
N ASP A 34 18.51 -14.38 3.93
CA ASP A 34 19.75 -15.06 3.56
C ASP A 34 19.57 -15.87 2.28
N LEU A 35 18.33 -16.27 1.97
CA LEU A 35 17.96 -17.06 0.79
C LEU A 35 17.00 -16.30 -0.13
N PRO A 36 17.13 -16.47 -1.47
CA PRO A 36 16.36 -15.72 -2.46
C PRO A 36 14.85 -15.95 -2.42
N THR A 37 14.39 -17.04 -1.81
CA THR A 37 12.97 -17.42 -1.74
C THR A 37 12.31 -17.18 -0.39
N GLN A 38 13.09 -16.82 0.62
CA GLN A 38 12.62 -16.74 2.01
C GLN A 38 11.73 -15.51 2.27
N LEU A 39 11.69 -14.57 1.33
CA LEU A 39 10.80 -13.40 1.36
C LEU A 39 9.76 -13.42 0.25
N TRP A 40 9.50 -14.58 -0.35
CA TRP A 40 8.43 -14.68 -1.31
C TRP A 40 7.09 -14.48 -0.60
N GLN A 41 6.52 -13.31 -0.82
CA GLN A 41 5.14 -13.02 -0.49
C GLN A 41 4.33 -13.24 -1.75
N SER A 42 3.36 -14.15 -1.70
CA SER A 42 2.38 -14.30 -2.77
C SER A 42 1.21 -13.36 -2.48
N ASP A 43 1.03 -12.35 -3.32
CA ASP A 43 -0.17 -11.54 -3.29
C ASP A 43 -1.33 -12.35 -3.86
N PHE A 44 -2.35 -12.57 -3.03
CA PHE A 44 -3.57 -13.24 -3.45
C PHE A 44 -4.71 -12.22 -3.51
N CYS A 45 -5.50 -12.29 -4.57
CA CYS A 45 -6.75 -11.55 -4.67
C CYS A 45 -7.92 -12.50 -4.41
N TYR A 46 -8.92 -12.03 -3.66
CA TYR A 46 -10.19 -12.72 -3.47
C TYR A 46 -11.24 -12.08 -4.39
N TRP A 47 -11.96 -12.92 -5.14
CA TRP A 47 -13.05 -12.49 -5.99
C TRP A 47 -14.32 -13.23 -5.62
N THR A 48 -15.43 -12.51 -5.42
CA THR A 48 -16.74 -13.13 -5.20
C THR A 48 -17.38 -13.46 -6.54
N LEU A 49 -17.75 -14.71 -6.74
CA LEU A 49 -18.41 -15.22 -7.93
C LEU A 49 -19.92 -14.93 -7.89
N ALA A 50 -20.59 -15.01 -9.05
CA ALA A 50 -22.03 -14.76 -9.17
C ALA A 50 -22.91 -15.68 -8.31
N ASN A 51 -22.40 -16.87 -7.94
CA ASN A 51 -23.05 -17.81 -7.04
C ASN A 51 -22.72 -17.55 -5.54
N SER A 52 -22.19 -16.37 -5.21
CA SER A 52 -21.73 -15.98 -3.86
C SER A 52 -20.62 -16.85 -3.27
N SER A 53 -19.94 -17.67 -4.09
CA SER A 53 -18.73 -18.40 -3.67
C SER A 53 -17.48 -17.54 -3.89
N GLU A 54 -16.43 -17.78 -3.13
CA GLU A 54 -15.16 -17.04 -3.25
C GLU A 54 -14.14 -17.80 -4.08
N ALA A 55 -13.47 -17.09 -5.00
CA ALA A 55 -12.33 -17.58 -5.75
C ALA A 55 -11.06 -16.83 -5.32
N LYS A 56 -9.96 -17.58 -5.14
CA LYS A 56 -8.64 -17.03 -4.81
C LYS A 56 -7.76 -17.09 -6.04
N THR A 57 -7.36 -15.95 -6.58
CA THR A 57 -6.52 -15.86 -7.78
C THR A 57 -5.13 -15.32 -7.43
N ILE A 58 -4.11 -16.00 -7.93
CA ILE A 58 -2.71 -15.56 -8.03
C ILE A 58 -2.46 -15.29 -9.53
N THR A 59 -1.88 -14.14 -9.86
CA THR A 59 -1.51 -13.81 -11.26
C THR A 59 -0.22 -14.51 -11.65
#